data_AF-A0AAJ2MSF9-F1
#
_entry.id   AF-A0AAJ2MSF9-F1
#
_cell.length_a   1.000
_cell.length_b   1.000
_cell.length_c   1.000
_cell.angle_alpha   90.00
_cell.angle_beta   90.00
_cell.angle_gamma   90.00
#
_symmetry.space_group_name_H-M   'P 1'
#
loop_
_entity.id
_entity.type
_entity.pdbx_description
1 polymer ?
#
loop_
_entity_poly.entity_id
_entity_poly.type
_entity_poly.pdbx_seq_one_letter_code
_entity_poly.pdbx_strand_id
1 'polypeptide(L)'
;MPKLKYIKSFVHNLADSYMSTLGWVEGDYKSTWVYRSALESGVNEIYFDIRNYEISPSTLIHRTVLQKSLEGLNEHFDKMLKTQNIEPSFVPSITFKFEIPKLSESMLHIVCIATAVDTTGKEHIAA
;
A
#
# COMPACT_ATOMS: atom_id res chain seq x y z
N MET A 1 23.87 1.22 9.04
CA MET A 1 23.43 -0.16 9.31
C MET A 1 22.92 -0.81 8.02
N PRO A 2 23.57 -1.86 7.51
CA PRO A 2 23.13 -2.54 6.28
C PRO A 2 21.73 -3.14 6.36
N LYS A 3 21.13 -3.33 7.55
CA LYS A 3 19.75 -3.81 7.73
C LYS A 3 18.67 -2.82 7.26
N LEU A 4 18.91 -1.51 7.41
CA LEU A 4 17.92 -0.48 7.09
C LEU A 4 17.66 -0.31 5.58
N LYS A 5 18.64 -0.66 4.73
CA LYS A 5 18.47 -0.59 3.27
C LYS A 5 17.43 -1.61 2.75
N TYR A 6 17.22 -2.70 3.49
CA TYR A 6 16.27 -3.74 3.11
C TYR A 6 14.82 -3.31 3.36
N ILE A 7 14.56 -2.50 4.40
CA ILE A 7 13.20 -2.01 4.70
C ILE A 7 12.64 -1.26 3.50
N LYS A 8 13.40 -0.30 2.94
CA LYS A 8 13.00 0.40 1.71
C LYS A 8 12.71 -0.56 0.55
N SER A 9 13.56 -1.56 0.33
CA SER A 9 13.33 -2.58 -0.72
C SER A 9 12.08 -3.42 -0.46
N PHE A 10 11.80 -3.77 0.80
CA PHE A 10 10.63 -4.55 1.17
C PHE A 10 9.34 -3.76 1.02
N VAL A 11 9.36 -2.47 1.34
CA VAL A 11 8.22 -1.57 1.13
C VAL A 11 7.91 -1.44 -0.36
N HIS A 12 8.96 -1.24 -1.18
CA HIS A 12 8.81 -1.22 -2.63
C HIS A 12 8.22 -2.53 -3.17
N ASN A 13 8.79 -3.68 -2.79
CA ASN A 13 8.30 -4.99 -3.23
C ASN A 13 6.85 -5.25 -2.80
N LEU A 14 6.46 -4.80 -1.59
CA LEU A 14 5.09 -4.94 -1.11
C LEU A 14 4.12 -4.11 -1.95
N ALA A 15 4.49 -2.87 -2.29
CA ALA A 15 3.69 -1.98 -3.13
C ALA A 15 3.57 -2.50 -4.57
N ASP A 16 4.69 -2.94 -5.16
CA ASP A 16 4.71 -3.54 -6.50
C ASP A 16 3.85 -4.80 -6.56
N SER A 17 3.96 -5.67 -5.55
CA SER A 17 3.13 -6.87 -5.46
C SER A 17 1.65 -6.53 -5.36
N TYR A 18 1.29 -5.54 -4.54
CA TYR A 18 -0.09 -5.06 -4.41
C TYR A 18 -0.64 -4.52 -5.74
N MET A 19 0.16 -3.76 -6.49
CA MET A 19 -0.23 -3.14 -7.76
C MET A 19 -0.10 -4.06 -8.98
N SER A 20 0.49 -5.24 -8.81
CA SER A 20 0.70 -6.21 -9.90
C SER A 20 -0.60 -6.84 -10.41
N THR A 21 -0.52 -7.48 -11.58
CA THR A 21 -1.60 -8.30 -12.14
C THR A 21 -1.87 -9.58 -11.34
N LEU A 22 -1.03 -9.93 -10.36
CA LEU A 22 -1.30 -11.01 -9.42
C LEU A 22 -2.12 -10.53 -8.21
N GLY A 23 -2.21 -9.22 -7.99
CA GLY A 23 -3.05 -8.61 -6.97
C GLY A 23 -4.50 -8.65 -7.40
N TRP A 24 -5.18 -9.79 -7.21
CA TRP A 24 -6.59 -9.99 -7.55
C TRP A 24 -7.47 -10.01 -6.29
N VAL A 25 -8.63 -9.36 -6.34
CA VAL A 25 -9.63 -9.39 -5.26
C VAL A 25 -11.01 -9.14 -5.87
N GLU A 26 -12.02 -9.88 -5.41
CA GLU A 26 -13.43 -9.66 -5.82
C GLU A 26 -13.64 -9.51 -7.35
N GLY A 27 -12.92 -10.29 -8.15
CA GLY A 27 -13.12 -10.32 -9.61
C GLY A 27 -12.40 -9.24 -10.43
N ASP A 28 -11.48 -8.48 -9.84
CA ASP A 28 -10.62 -7.53 -10.57
C ASP A 28 -9.24 -7.35 -9.90
N TYR A 29 -8.35 -6.58 -10.53
CA TYR A 29 -7.09 -6.19 -9.92
C TYR A 29 -7.31 -5.21 -8.76
N LYS A 30 -6.48 -5.32 -7.72
CA LYS A 30 -6.46 -4.41 -6.57
C LYS A 30 -6.27 -2.95 -7.00
N SER A 31 -5.41 -2.71 -8.00
CA SER A 31 -5.20 -1.38 -8.59
C SER A 31 -6.45 -0.84 -9.31
N THR A 32 -7.19 -1.70 -10.03
CA THR A 32 -8.48 -1.33 -10.63
C THR A 32 -9.48 -0.91 -9.55
N TRP A 33 -9.55 -1.65 -8.43
CA TRP A 33 -10.42 -1.31 -7.32
C TRP A 33 -10.05 0.02 -6.65
N VAL A 34 -8.76 0.30 -6.47
CA VAL A 34 -8.29 1.61 -5.98
C VAL A 34 -8.79 2.72 -6.91
N TYR A 35 -8.60 2.54 -8.22
CA TYR A 35 -9.03 3.52 -9.21
C TYR A 35 -10.54 3.74 -9.21
N ARG A 36 -11.35 2.67 -9.30
CA ARG A 36 -12.82 2.77 -9.28
C ARG A 36 -13.31 3.43 -8.00
N SER A 37 -12.72 3.08 -6.86
CA SER A 37 -13.05 3.70 -5.57
C SER A 37 -12.81 5.21 -5.59
N ALA A 38 -11.66 5.65 -6.11
CA ALA A 38 -11.33 7.06 -6.20
C ALA A 38 -12.29 7.81 -7.13
N LEU A 39 -12.50 7.26 -8.34
CA LEU A 39 -13.34 7.84 -9.37
C LEU A 39 -14.79 8.01 -8.91
N GLU A 40 -15.42 6.93 -8.44
CA GLU A 40 -16.83 6.94 -8.09
C GLU A 40 -17.09 7.75 -6.79
N SER A 41 -16.10 7.84 -5.90
CA SER A 41 -16.20 8.64 -4.68
C SER A 41 -15.79 10.11 -4.89
N GLY A 42 -15.31 10.48 -6.08
CA GLY A 42 -14.88 11.84 -6.39
C GLY A 42 -13.64 12.31 -5.62
N VAL A 43 -12.74 11.39 -5.26
CA VAL A 43 -11.50 11.70 -4.52
C VAL A 43 -10.27 11.46 -5.39
N ASN A 44 -9.21 12.21 -5.13
CA ASN A 44 -7.93 12.10 -5.84
C ASN A 44 -6.83 11.44 -5.00
N GLU A 45 -7.09 11.18 -3.73
CA GLU A 45 -6.14 10.53 -2.81
C GLU A 45 -6.84 9.45 -1.99
N ILE A 46 -6.16 8.31 -1.84
CA ILE A 46 -6.58 7.22 -0.96
C ILE A 46 -5.40 6.81 -0.10
N TYR A 47 -5.62 6.65 1.19
CA TYR A 47 -4.60 6.26 2.18
C TYR A 47 -4.95 4.93 2.79
N PHE A 48 -4.01 3.98 2.75
CA PHE A 48 -4.09 2.72 3.48
C PHE A 48 -3.09 2.72 4.61
N ASP A 49 -3.56 2.39 5.82
CA ASP A 49 -2.72 1.96 6.92
C ASP A 49 -2.71 0.43 6.92
N ILE A 50 -1.58 -0.14 6.52
CA ILE A 50 -1.44 -1.59 6.37
C ILE A 50 -1.44 -2.26 7.74
N ARG A 51 -0.80 -1.66 8.75
CA ARG A 51 -0.64 -2.24 10.09
C ARG A 51 -1.98 -2.27 10.83
N ASN A 52 -2.81 -1.25 10.66
CA ASN A 52 -4.11 -1.13 11.30
C ASN A 52 -5.29 -1.62 10.44
N TYR A 53 -5.05 -2.04 9.19
CA TYR A 53 -6.09 -2.40 8.21
C TYR A 53 -7.11 -1.27 7.96
N GLU A 54 -6.66 -0.03 8.07
CA GLU A 54 -7.51 1.14 7.90
C GLU A 54 -7.37 1.76 6.52
N ILE A 55 -8.47 2.32 6.04
CA ILE A 55 -8.55 2.96 4.74
C ILE A 55 -9.28 4.28 4.89
N SER A 56 -8.66 5.32 4.35
CA SER A 56 -9.17 6.69 4.29
C SER A 56 -9.22 7.20 2.84
N PRO A 57 -10.23 8.00 2.47
CA PRO A 57 -11.34 8.42 3.33
C PRO A 57 -12.35 7.28 3.61
N SER A 58 -13.09 7.40 4.71
CA SER A 58 -14.10 6.39 5.09
C SER A 58 -15.31 6.37 4.15
N THR A 59 -15.48 7.42 3.34
CA THR A 59 -16.58 7.62 2.39
C THR A 59 -16.36 6.93 1.03
N LEU A 60 -15.32 6.11 0.89
CA LEU A 60 -15.06 5.39 -0.36
C LEU A 60 -16.15 4.36 -0.67
N ILE A 61 -16.68 4.40 -1.89
CA ILE A 61 -17.77 3.53 -2.34
C ILE A 61 -17.40 2.04 -2.22
N HIS A 62 -16.20 1.65 -2.67
CA HIS A 62 -15.75 0.24 -2.61
C HIS A 62 -14.82 -0.05 -1.42
N ARG A 63 -14.96 0.69 -0.31
CA ARG A 63 -14.08 0.55 0.87
C ARG A 63 -13.94 -0.89 1.35
N THR A 64 -15.03 -1.66 1.37
CA THR A 64 -15.02 -3.07 1.84
C THR A 64 -14.13 -3.97 0.98
N VAL A 65 -14.13 -3.78 -0.35
CA VAL A 65 -13.27 -4.55 -1.25
C VAL A 65 -11.81 -4.18 -1.03
N LEU A 66 -11.53 -2.90 -0.84
CA LEU A 66 -10.18 -2.43 -0.51
C LEU A 66 -9.73 -2.92 0.88
N GLN A 67 -10.61 -3.06 1.86
CA GLN A 67 -10.23 -3.64 3.15
C GLN A 67 -9.81 -5.10 3.02
N LYS A 68 -10.54 -5.90 2.22
CA LYS A 68 -10.14 -7.28 1.89
C LYS A 68 -8.81 -7.34 1.15
N SER A 69 -8.50 -6.34 0.33
CA SER A 69 -7.23 -6.33 -0.42
C SER A 69 -5.99 -6.19 0.46
N LEU A 70 -6.15 -5.74 1.72
CA LEU A 70 -5.09 -5.62 2.72
C LEU A 70 -4.74 -6.96 3.39
N GLU A 71 -5.58 -7.99 3.23
CA GLU A 71 -5.35 -9.30 3.82
C GLU A 71 -3.99 -9.88 3.39
N GLY A 72 -3.23 -10.39 4.36
CA GLY A 72 -1.92 -10.99 4.15
C GLY A 72 -0.77 -10.02 3.91
N LEU A 73 -0.99 -8.71 3.75
CA LEU A 73 0.09 -7.74 3.53
C LEU A 73 1.04 -7.64 4.72
N ASN A 74 0.51 -7.55 5.95
CA ASN A 74 1.33 -7.58 7.17
C ASN A 74 2.15 -8.85 7.27
N GLU A 75 1.53 -10.01 7.07
CA GLU A 75 2.21 -11.30 7.15
C GLU A 75 3.33 -11.42 6.12
N HIS A 76 3.09 -10.95 4.89
CA HIS A 76 4.07 -10.94 3.83
C HIS A 76 5.26 -10.05 4.19
N PHE A 77 4.99 -8.82 4.66
CA PHE A 77 6.04 -7.88 5.06
C PHE A 77 6.85 -8.39 6.26
N ASP A 78 6.18 -8.95 7.26
CA ASP A 78 6.82 -9.49 8.45
C ASP A 78 7.69 -10.71 8.12
N LYS A 79 7.28 -11.54 7.17
CA LYS A 79 8.13 -12.62 6.64
C LYS A 79 9.40 -12.04 6.01
N MET A 80 9.30 -10.99 5.19
CA MET A 80 10.47 -10.33 4.59
C MET A 80 11.42 -9.76 5.66
N LEU A 81 10.90 -9.08 6.68
CA LEU A 81 11.71 -8.58 7.81
C LEU A 81 12.44 -9.70 8.54
N LYS A 82 11.73 -10.80 8.83
CA LYS A 82 12.30 -11.98 9.51
C LYS A 82 13.44 -12.62 8.72
N THR A 83 13.41 -12.62 7.38
CA THR A 83 14.55 -13.12 6.57
C THR A 83 15.85 -12.35 6.82
N GLN A 84 15.76 -11.12 7.33
CA GLN A 84 16.90 -10.26 7.65
C GLN A 84 17.19 -10.18 9.16
N ASN A 85 16.55 -11.03 9.96
CA ASN A 85 16.60 -10.99 11.43
C ASN A 85 16.23 -9.59 11.95
N ILE A 86 15.11 -9.05 11.45
CA ILE A 86 14.47 -7.83 11.92
C ILE A 86 13.11 -8.22 12.50
N GLU A 87 12.85 -7.81 13.74
CA GLU A 87 11.55 -8.04 14.38
C GLU A 87 10.46 -7.19 13.71
N PRO A 88 9.26 -7.72 13.45
CA PRO A 88 8.14 -6.95 12.90
C PRO A 88 7.84 -5.64 13.62
N SER A 89 7.97 -5.64 14.95
CA SER A 89 7.75 -4.46 15.80
C SER A 89 8.77 -3.33 15.57
N PHE A 90 9.88 -3.61 14.89
CA PHE A 90 10.84 -2.57 14.48
C PHE A 90 10.25 -1.61 13.43
N VAL A 91 9.21 -2.04 12.70
CA VAL A 91 8.49 -1.22 11.70
C VAL A 91 7.02 -1.12 12.12
N PRO A 92 6.69 -0.23 13.07
CA PRO A 92 5.33 -0.10 13.61
C PRO A 92 4.33 0.50 12.62
N SER A 93 4.76 1.20 11.57
CA SER A 93 3.89 1.84 10.59
C SER A 93 4.28 1.49 9.16
N ILE A 94 3.28 1.16 8.36
CA ILE A 94 3.39 0.94 6.91
C ILE A 94 2.14 1.54 6.28
N THR A 95 2.32 2.49 5.37
CA THR A 95 1.22 3.20 4.71
C THR A 95 1.40 3.24 3.21
N PHE A 96 0.31 3.08 2.46
CA PHE A 96 0.27 3.38 1.03
C PHE A 96 -0.59 4.61 0.79
N LYS A 97 -0.02 5.63 0.15
CA LYS A 97 -0.75 6.77 -0.39
C LYS A 97 -0.89 6.59 -1.89
N PHE A 98 -2.12 6.46 -2.36
CA PHE A 98 -2.44 6.46 -3.78
C PHE A 98 -2.84 7.86 -4.22
N GLU A 99 -2.13 8.41 -5.20
CA GLU A 99 -2.51 9.64 -5.89
C GLU A 99 -3.11 9.25 -7.24
N ILE A 100 -4.36 9.67 -7.44
CA ILE A 100 -5.14 9.47 -8.65
C ILE A 100 -5.27 10.84 -9.33
N PRO A 101 -4.36 11.19 -10.26
CA PRO A 101 -4.42 12.43 -11.00
C PRO A 101 -5.74 12.52 -11.75
N LYS A 102 -6.26 13.75 -11.85
CA LYS A 102 -7.50 14.02 -12.60
C LYS A 102 -7.38 13.46 -14.00
N LEU A 103 -8.45 12.79 -14.45
CA LEU A 103 -8.65 12.26 -15.79
C LEU A 103 -8.13 13.22 -16.87
N SER A 104 -6.95 12.97 -17.39
CA SER A 104 -6.58 13.41 -18.74
C SER A 104 -6.76 12.22 -19.66
N GLU A 105 -7.46 12.42 -20.78
CA GLU A 105 -8.11 11.41 -21.63
C GLU A 105 -7.21 10.31 -22.22
N SER A 106 -5.91 10.27 -21.92
CA SER A 106 -4.96 9.40 -22.62
C SER A 106 -4.28 8.32 -21.77
N MET A 107 -4.18 8.43 -20.44
CA MET A 107 -3.57 7.36 -19.60
C MET A 107 -4.08 7.35 -18.16
N LEU A 108 -4.38 6.14 -17.67
CA LEU A 108 -4.60 5.85 -16.26
C LEU A 108 -3.25 5.82 -15.55
N HIS A 109 -2.94 6.85 -14.77
CA HIS A 109 -1.78 6.84 -13.88
C HIS A 109 -2.28 6.74 -12.45
N ILE A 110 -1.85 5.73 -11.71
CA ILE A 110 -1.98 5.68 -10.25
C ILE A 110 -0.56 5.74 -9.72
N VAL A 111 -0.26 6.74 -8.89
CA VAL A 111 1.02 6.79 -8.19
C VAL A 111 0.80 6.21 -6.80
N CYS A 112 1.63 5.24 -6.40
CA CYS A 112 1.59 4.65 -5.06
C CYS A 112 2.86 5.06 -4.32
N ILE A 113 2.72 5.90 -3.30
CA ILE A 113 3.80 6.25 -2.39
C ILE A 113 3.68 5.34 -1.17
N ALA A 114 4.55 4.36 -1.09
CA ALA A 114 4.63 3.42 0.00
C ALA A 114 5.68 3.85 1.02
N THR A 115 5.29 3.95 2.29
CA THR A 115 6.16 4.42 3.37
C THR A 115 6.14 3.42 4.51
N ALA A 116 7.31 3.05 5.02
CA ALA A 116 7.44 2.43 6.33
C ALA A 116 8.19 3.36 7.28
N VAL A 117 7.76 3.41 8.53
CA VAL A 117 8.44 4.15 9.59
C VAL A 117 8.99 3.15 10.59
N ASP A 118 10.29 3.21 10.87
CA ASP A 118 10.91 2.38 11.90
C ASP A 118 10.80 3.01 13.29
N THR A 119 11.15 2.25 14.34
CA THR A 119 11.06 2.72 15.74
C THR A 119 11.96 3.92 16.07
N THR A 120 12.90 4.29 15.19
CA THR A 120 13.72 5.50 15.33
C THR A 120 13.05 6.74 14.74
N GLY A 121 11.88 6.58 14.11
CA GLY A 121 11.18 7.62 13.39
C GLY A 121 11.70 7.83 11.96
N LYS A 122 12.58 6.95 11.47
CA LYS A 122 13.10 7.06 10.11
C LYS A 122 12.10 6.50 9.11
N GLU A 123 11.83 7.29 8.08
CA GLU A 123 10.97 6.93 6.96
C GLU A 123 11.76 6.20 5.85
N HIS A 124 11.15 5.15 5.32
CA HIS A 124 11.63 4.36 4.20
C HIS A 124 10.59 4.43 3.08
N ILE A 125 10.77 5.40 2.19
CA ILE A 125 9.81 5.73 1.13
C ILE A 125 10.20 5.05 -0.18
N ALA A 126 9.20 4.46 -0.85
CA ALA A 126 9.24 3.95 -2.22
C ALA A 126 8.04 4.52 -3.00
N ALA A 127 8.26 4.91 -4.26
CA ALA A 127 7.24 5.47 -5.14
C ALA A 127 7.46 4.99 -6.57
#